data_AF-A0A743ZDV1-F1
#
_entry.id   AF-A0A743ZDV1-F1
#
_cell.length_a   1.000
_cell.length_b   1.000
_cell.length_c   1.000
_cell.angle_alpha   90.00
_cell.angle_beta   90.00
_cell.angle_gamma   90.00
#
_symmetry.space_group_name_H-M   'P 1'
#
loop_
_entity.id
_entity.type
_entity.pdbx_description
1 polymer ?
#
loop_
_entity_poly.entity_id
_entity_poly.type
_entity_poly.pdbx_seq_one_letter_code
_entity_poly.pdbx_strand_id
1 'polypeptide(L)'
;PSNYDPDTRTYTGLWDGTLKPAYTNNPAWCTMDILTHPRYGLGRRIGVADVDKWALYAIAQYCDQQVPDGFGGTEPRMTLNAYMTSQRKAYDVLADFCSVMRCMPVWNGSRMTFVQDRPSDSAWTYTNSNVVGGRFKYSFSALKDRHNAIEVRYTDPLNGWQTSTELVEDHASQIRYGRNLLKMDAFGCTSRGQAHRTGLWVMMTELLETQTVDFSVGAEGLRHTPGDIIEVCDNDYAGASIGGRITDLDISTRTLTLDREITL
;
A
#
# COMPACT_ATOMS: atom_id res chain seq x y z
N PRO A 1 -0.40 -21.70 2.48
CA PRO A 1 -1.67 -22.06 3.19
C PRO A 1 -2.09 -23.48 2.89
N SER A 2 -2.73 -24.17 3.83
CA SER A 2 -3.31 -25.50 3.63
C SER A 2 -4.28 -25.54 2.43
N ASN A 3 -5.11 -24.51 2.30
CA ASN A 3 -6.11 -24.34 1.26
C ASN A 3 -5.62 -23.69 -0.05
N TYR A 4 -4.33 -23.40 -0.17
CA TYR A 4 -3.74 -22.76 -1.35
C TYR A 4 -3.06 -23.81 -2.24
N ASP A 5 -3.37 -23.79 -3.53
CA ASP A 5 -2.64 -24.54 -4.55
C ASP A 5 -1.65 -23.60 -5.25
N PRO A 6 -0.32 -23.80 -5.11
CA PRO A 6 0.67 -22.92 -5.68
C PRO A 6 0.80 -23.01 -7.20
N ASP A 7 0.43 -24.14 -7.82
CA ASP A 7 0.56 -24.34 -9.26
C ASP A 7 -0.58 -23.63 -10.00
N THR A 8 -1.81 -23.82 -9.49
CA THR A 8 -3.01 -23.17 -10.05
C THR A 8 -3.30 -21.79 -9.47
N ARG A 9 -2.63 -21.43 -8.36
CA ARG A 9 -2.85 -20.20 -7.58
C ARG A 9 -4.27 -20.04 -7.05
N THR A 10 -4.96 -21.15 -6.83
CA THR A 10 -6.34 -21.15 -6.35
C THR A 10 -6.41 -21.36 -4.84
N TYR A 11 -7.44 -20.79 -4.23
CA TYR A 11 -7.72 -20.90 -2.80
C TYR A 11 -9.06 -21.61 -2.63
N THR A 12 -9.08 -22.77 -1.96
CA THR A 12 -10.27 -23.63 -1.87
C THR A 12 -10.81 -23.72 -0.44
N GLY A 13 -11.99 -23.15 -0.21
CA GLY A 13 -12.61 -23.11 1.12
C GLY A 13 -11.94 -22.13 2.09
N LEU A 14 -12.39 -22.15 3.34
CA LEU A 14 -11.87 -21.28 4.39
C LEU A 14 -10.51 -21.77 4.88
N TRP A 15 -9.58 -20.84 5.04
CA TRP A 15 -8.27 -21.16 5.59
C TRP A 15 -8.32 -21.29 7.11
N ASP A 16 -7.81 -22.40 7.64
CA ASP A 16 -7.71 -22.69 9.07
C ASP A 16 -6.48 -22.05 9.75
N GLY A 17 -5.66 -21.33 8.99
CA GLY A 17 -4.43 -20.71 9.47
C GLY A 17 -3.21 -21.65 9.47
N THR A 18 -3.32 -22.89 8.98
CA THR A 18 -2.19 -23.83 8.91
C THR A 18 -1.40 -23.70 7.60
N LEU A 19 -0.10 -23.98 7.64
CA LEU A 19 0.78 -23.95 6.48
C LEU A 19 1.19 -25.37 6.09
N LYS A 20 1.35 -25.60 4.78
CA LYS A 20 1.90 -26.84 4.22
C LYS A 20 3.20 -26.53 3.47
N PRO A 21 4.20 -27.42 3.48
CA PRO A 21 5.40 -27.26 2.65
C PRO A 21 5.05 -27.34 1.17
N ALA A 22 5.30 -26.27 0.43
CA ALA A 22 5.17 -26.23 -1.03
C ALA A 22 6.00 -25.07 -1.59
N TYR A 23 6.44 -25.20 -2.84
CA TYR A 23 7.05 -24.08 -3.55
C TYR A 23 5.98 -23.04 -3.91
N THR A 24 6.31 -21.76 -3.81
CA THR A 24 5.50 -20.65 -4.34
C THR A 24 6.41 -19.45 -4.56
N ASN A 25 6.10 -18.65 -5.57
CA ASN A 25 6.71 -17.34 -5.82
C ASN A 25 5.72 -16.19 -5.56
N ASN A 26 4.67 -16.45 -4.77
CA ASN A 26 3.81 -15.40 -4.25
C ASN A 26 4.59 -14.60 -3.18
N PRO A 27 4.78 -13.28 -3.38
CA PRO A 27 5.61 -12.46 -2.50
C PRO A 27 5.16 -12.45 -1.03
N ALA A 28 3.88 -12.62 -0.74
CA ALA A 28 3.37 -12.64 0.63
C ALA A 28 3.86 -13.87 1.40
N TRP A 29 3.87 -15.03 0.75
CA TRP A 29 4.37 -16.27 1.34
C TRP A 29 5.89 -16.29 1.40
N CYS A 30 6.58 -15.72 0.42
CA CYS A 30 8.03 -15.49 0.50
C CYS A 30 8.40 -14.55 1.66
N THR A 31 7.58 -13.53 1.94
CA THR A 31 7.76 -12.61 3.07
C THR A 31 7.54 -13.31 4.41
N MET A 32 6.51 -14.16 4.51
CA MET A 32 6.29 -15.00 5.69
C MET A 32 7.50 -15.92 5.97
N ASP A 33 8.04 -16.53 4.91
CA ASP A 33 9.16 -17.45 5.02
C ASP A 33 10.45 -16.74 5.46
N ILE A 34 10.83 -15.62 4.83
CA ILE A 34 12.04 -14.87 5.23
C ILE A 34 11.93 -14.29 6.66
N LEU A 35 10.72 -14.01 7.15
CA LEU A 35 10.52 -13.54 8.52
C LEU A 35 10.64 -14.66 9.55
N THR A 36 10.15 -15.86 9.25
CA THR A 36 9.97 -16.93 10.23
C THR A 36 11.01 -18.04 10.13
N HIS A 37 11.76 -18.13 9.03
CA HIS A 37 12.70 -19.22 8.82
C HIS A 37 13.96 -19.07 9.71
N PRO A 38 14.34 -20.09 10.51
CA PRO A 38 15.39 -19.96 11.53
C PRO A 38 16.83 -19.95 10.98
N ARG A 39 17.02 -20.37 9.72
CA ARG A 39 18.35 -20.52 9.09
C ARG A 39 18.82 -19.29 8.33
N TYR A 40 17.99 -18.78 7.43
CA TYR A 40 18.33 -17.67 6.52
C TYR A 40 17.45 -16.44 6.75
N GLY A 41 16.42 -16.56 7.58
CA GLY A 41 15.47 -15.51 7.88
C GLY A 41 15.61 -14.96 9.29
N LEU A 42 14.56 -14.28 9.73
CA LEU A 42 14.47 -13.65 11.04
C LEU A 42 13.87 -14.57 12.12
N GLY A 43 13.72 -15.86 11.83
CA GLY A 43 13.02 -16.83 12.69
C GLY A 43 13.58 -17.04 14.09
N ARG A 44 14.83 -16.60 14.35
CA ARG A 44 15.42 -16.61 15.70
C ARG A 44 14.95 -15.44 16.58
N ARG A 45 14.38 -14.40 15.97
CA ARG A 45 13.96 -13.15 16.61
C ARG A 45 12.46 -12.90 16.48
N ILE A 46 11.87 -13.33 15.36
CA ILE A 46 10.45 -13.17 15.04
C ILE A 46 9.87 -14.57 14.87
N GLY A 47 8.97 -14.96 15.76
CA GLY A 47 8.23 -16.20 15.65
C GLY A 47 7.06 -16.08 14.66
N VAL A 48 6.50 -17.22 14.27
CA VAL A 48 5.27 -17.27 13.43
C VAL A 48 4.10 -16.54 14.09
N ALA A 49 4.05 -16.52 15.42
CA ALA A 49 3.01 -15.81 16.18
C ALA A 49 3.16 -14.27 16.13
N ASP A 50 4.38 -13.78 15.87
CA ASP A 50 4.69 -12.35 15.82
C ASP A 50 4.39 -11.73 14.45
N VAL A 51 3.94 -12.52 13.47
CA VAL A 51 3.62 -12.09 12.11
C VAL A 51 2.13 -12.26 11.86
N ASP A 52 1.47 -11.20 11.37
CA ASP A 52 0.06 -11.23 10.99
C ASP A 52 -0.15 -12.02 9.68
N LYS A 53 -0.25 -13.35 9.83
CA LYS A 53 -0.51 -14.26 8.72
C LYS A 53 -1.85 -14.01 8.01
N TRP A 54 -2.81 -13.39 8.68
CA TRP A 54 -4.13 -13.10 8.11
C TRP A 54 -4.06 -11.90 7.16
N ALA A 55 -3.33 -10.85 7.54
CA ALA A 55 -3.01 -9.74 6.64
C ALA A 55 -2.25 -10.24 5.39
N LEU A 56 -1.22 -11.06 5.58
CA LEU A 56 -0.48 -11.66 4.47
C LEU A 56 -1.34 -12.55 3.59
N TYR A 57 -2.32 -13.27 4.14
CA TYR A 57 -3.26 -14.07 3.36
C TYR A 57 -4.12 -13.22 2.41
N ALA A 58 -4.65 -12.09 2.88
CA ALA A 58 -5.42 -11.17 2.05
C ALA A 58 -4.55 -10.55 0.93
N ILE A 59 -3.31 -10.19 1.26
CA ILE A 59 -2.31 -9.68 0.31
C ILE A 59 -1.96 -10.76 -0.73
N ALA A 60 -1.75 -12.01 -0.29
CA ALA A 60 -1.42 -13.13 -1.15
C ALA A 60 -2.50 -13.36 -2.22
N GLN A 61 -3.78 -13.31 -1.82
CA GLN A 61 -4.91 -13.42 -2.75
C GLN A 61 -4.92 -12.28 -3.77
N TYR A 62 -4.57 -11.06 -3.35
CA TYR A 62 -4.44 -9.92 -4.27
C TYR A 62 -3.29 -10.10 -5.27
N CYS A 63 -2.14 -10.61 -4.81
CA CYS A 63 -0.98 -10.89 -5.66
C CYS A 63 -1.25 -12.00 -6.71
N ASP A 64 -2.07 -12.99 -6.36
CA ASP A 64 -2.41 -14.12 -7.24
C ASP A 64 -3.53 -13.81 -8.26
N GLN A 65 -4.18 -12.63 -8.18
CA GLN A 65 -5.19 -12.24 -9.17
C GLN A 65 -4.60 -12.21 -10.58
N GLN A 66 -5.27 -12.84 -11.53
CA GLN A 66 -4.90 -12.80 -12.94
C GLN A 66 -5.17 -11.41 -13.51
N VAL A 67 -4.15 -10.78 -14.08
CA VAL A 67 -4.21 -9.48 -14.76
C VAL A 67 -3.66 -9.61 -16.17
N PRO A 68 -4.06 -8.74 -17.11
CA PRO A 68 -3.49 -8.73 -18.45
C PRO A 68 -1.96 -8.54 -18.41
N ASP A 69 -1.25 -9.34 -19.20
CA ASP A 69 0.21 -9.29 -19.33
C ASP A 69 0.71 -8.19 -20.28
N GLY A 70 -0.20 -7.57 -21.04
CA GLY A 70 0.11 -6.56 -22.06
C GLY A 70 0.40 -7.14 -23.46
N PHE A 71 0.40 -8.47 -23.60
CA PHE A 71 0.65 -9.21 -24.85
C PHE A 71 -0.54 -10.06 -25.31
N GLY A 72 -1.67 -9.97 -24.61
CA GLY A 72 -2.92 -10.68 -24.94
C GLY A 72 -3.19 -11.91 -24.08
N GLY A 73 -2.33 -12.20 -23.11
CA GLY A 73 -2.51 -13.23 -22.10
C GLY A 73 -2.83 -12.65 -20.71
N THR A 74 -2.76 -13.52 -19.70
CA THR A 74 -2.86 -13.12 -18.30
C THR A 74 -1.69 -13.65 -17.50
N GLU A 75 -1.28 -12.89 -16.49
CA GLU A 75 -0.29 -13.28 -15.51
C GLU A 75 -0.76 -12.95 -14.09
N PRO A 76 -0.19 -13.56 -13.05
CA PRO A 76 -0.44 -13.15 -11.68
C PRO A 76 -0.03 -11.68 -11.49
N ARG A 77 -0.82 -10.92 -10.73
CA ARG A 77 -0.61 -9.49 -10.51
C ARG A 77 0.81 -9.18 -10.02
N MET A 78 1.31 -9.94 -9.06
CA MET A 78 2.62 -9.76 -8.46
C MET A 78 3.28 -11.12 -8.20
N THR A 79 4.50 -11.28 -8.66
CA THR A 79 5.37 -12.43 -8.39
C THR A 79 6.73 -11.97 -7.86
N LEU A 80 7.40 -12.82 -7.10
CA LEU A 80 8.73 -12.56 -6.58
C LEU A 80 9.66 -13.73 -6.88
N ASN A 81 10.63 -13.48 -7.75
CA ASN A 81 11.71 -14.42 -8.07
C ASN A 81 13.04 -13.71 -7.78
N ALA A 82 13.51 -13.79 -6.53
CA ALA A 82 14.73 -13.13 -6.09
C ALA A 82 15.83 -14.15 -5.77
N TYR A 83 17.06 -13.83 -6.17
CA TYR A 83 18.26 -14.58 -5.81
C TYR A 83 19.13 -13.74 -4.88
N MET A 84 19.28 -14.19 -3.63
CA MET A 84 19.99 -13.44 -2.58
C MET A 84 21.23 -14.22 -2.13
N THR A 85 22.41 -13.62 -2.32
CA THR A 85 23.70 -14.23 -1.94
C THR A 85 24.45 -13.45 -0.87
N SER A 86 24.16 -12.16 -0.72
CA SER A 86 24.84 -11.27 0.20
C SER A 86 24.03 -11.02 1.47
N GLN A 87 24.75 -10.85 2.59
CA GLN A 87 24.13 -10.45 3.85
C GLN A 87 23.75 -8.97 3.79
N ARG A 88 22.49 -8.68 4.13
CA ARG A 88 21.94 -7.31 4.19
C ARG A 88 21.23 -7.09 5.52
N LYS A 89 20.95 -5.83 5.85
CA LYS A 89 20.15 -5.51 7.03
C LYS A 89 18.75 -6.10 6.87
N ALA A 90 18.26 -6.69 7.95
CA ALA A 90 16.95 -7.34 8.01
C ALA A 90 15.81 -6.44 7.51
N TYR A 91 15.82 -5.17 7.93
CA TYR A 91 14.80 -4.20 7.55
C TYR A 91 14.84 -3.88 6.05
N ASP A 92 16.02 -3.71 5.47
CA ASP A 92 16.18 -3.43 4.03
C ASP A 92 15.66 -4.62 3.19
N VAL A 93 15.92 -5.85 3.63
CA VAL A 93 15.38 -7.06 2.97
C VAL A 93 13.85 -7.11 3.08
N LEU A 94 13.30 -6.82 4.26
CA LEU A 94 11.86 -6.77 4.45
C LEU A 94 11.22 -5.69 3.57
N ALA A 95 11.82 -4.50 3.51
CA ALA A 95 11.37 -3.40 2.68
C ALA A 95 11.35 -3.79 1.19
N ASP A 96 12.38 -4.49 0.70
CA ASP A 96 12.42 -4.96 -0.69
C ASP A 96 11.28 -5.94 -1.00
N PHE A 97 11.01 -6.90 -0.11
CA PHE A 97 9.91 -7.85 -0.28
C PHE A 97 8.55 -7.15 -0.25
N CYS A 98 8.39 -6.22 0.70
CA CYS A 98 7.19 -5.39 0.84
C CYS A 98 6.96 -4.47 -0.39
N SER A 99 8.04 -3.98 -1.02
CA SER A 99 7.95 -3.12 -2.21
C SER A 99 7.26 -3.82 -3.38
N VAL A 100 7.47 -5.13 -3.56
CA VAL A 100 6.83 -5.92 -4.63
C VAL A 100 5.32 -6.00 -4.44
N MET A 101 4.87 -6.07 -3.19
CA MET A 101 3.45 -6.14 -2.82
C MET A 101 2.79 -4.78 -2.68
N ARG A 102 3.57 -3.68 -2.79
CA ARG A 102 3.15 -2.31 -2.47
C ARG A 102 2.56 -2.23 -1.06
N CYS A 103 3.24 -2.87 -0.10
CA CYS A 103 2.81 -2.83 1.29
C CYS A 103 3.84 -2.18 2.19
N MET A 104 3.37 -1.66 3.32
CA MET A 104 4.19 -1.14 4.40
C MET A 104 4.16 -2.12 5.58
N PRO A 105 5.32 -2.58 6.08
CA PRO A 105 5.38 -3.33 7.32
C PRO A 105 5.14 -2.40 8.52
N VAL A 106 4.21 -2.74 9.39
CA VAL A 106 3.82 -1.94 10.55
C VAL A 106 3.85 -2.80 11.81
N TRP A 107 4.51 -2.32 12.87
CA TRP A 107 4.41 -2.95 14.18
C TRP A 107 3.22 -2.37 14.95
N ASN A 108 2.17 -3.18 15.16
CA ASN A 108 0.94 -2.72 15.84
C ASN A 108 1.01 -2.79 17.37
N GLY A 109 2.20 -3.01 17.95
CA GLY A 109 2.42 -3.20 19.39
C GLY A 109 2.39 -4.67 19.83
N SER A 110 1.74 -5.55 19.07
CA SER A 110 1.66 -7.00 19.38
C SER A 110 2.33 -7.88 18.32
N ARG A 111 2.14 -7.54 17.05
CA ARG A 111 2.63 -8.30 15.89
C ARG A 111 3.01 -7.37 14.75
N MET A 112 3.84 -7.88 13.86
CA MET A 112 4.15 -7.29 12.57
C MET A 112 2.97 -7.53 11.64
N THR A 113 2.27 -6.45 11.27
CA THR A 113 1.21 -6.45 10.26
C THR A 113 1.67 -5.77 8.98
N PHE A 114 0.93 -5.96 7.90
CA PHE A 114 1.26 -5.45 6.57
C PHE A 114 0.05 -4.70 6.03
N VAL A 115 0.27 -3.45 5.66
CA VAL A 115 -0.77 -2.60 5.08
C VAL A 115 -0.45 -2.40 3.61
N GLN A 116 -1.30 -2.95 2.75
CA GLN A 116 -1.13 -2.91 1.30
C GLN A 116 -1.89 -1.74 0.70
N ASP A 117 -1.25 -1.05 -0.24
CA ASP A 117 -1.92 -0.11 -1.13
C ASP A 117 -2.84 -0.87 -2.09
N ARG A 118 -4.11 -0.96 -1.71
CA ARG A 118 -5.20 -1.53 -2.49
C ARG A 118 -6.49 -0.74 -2.23
N PRO A 119 -7.44 -0.71 -3.18
CA PRO A 119 -8.73 -0.09 -2.96
C PRO A 119 -9.39 -0.63 -1.68
N SER A 120 -9.80 0.29 -0.81
CA SER A 120 -10.50 0.01 0.44
C SER A 120 -11.46 1.15 0.76
N ASP A 121 -12.44 0.88 1.63
CA ASP A 121 -13.42 1.88 2.05
C ASP A 121 -12.80 2.87 3.04
N SER A 122 -13.35 4.09 3.08
CA SER A 122 -12.93 5.08 4.05
C SER A 122 -13.26 4.63 5.48
N ALA A 123 -12.27 4.67 6.37
CA ALA A 123 -12.41 4.29 7.76
C ALA A 123 -13.12 5.39 8.58
N TRP A 124 -12.91 6.65 8.21
CA TRP A 124 -13.48 7.79 8.91
C TRP A 124 -13.50 9.07 8.09
N THR A 125 -14.43 9.97 8.41
CA THR A 125 -14.54 11.30 7.84
C THR A 125 -14.20 12.36 8.89
N TYR A 126 -13.20 13.20 8.62
CA TYR A 126 -12.79 14.32 9.47
C TYR A 126 -13.36 15.63 8.95
N THR A 127 -14.08 16.34 9.83
CA THR A 127 -14.57 17.70 9.58
C THR A 127 -13.79 18.71 10.42
N ASN A 128 -13.87 20.01 10.11
CA ASN A 128 -13.26 21.06 10.94
C ASN A 128 -13.72 20.99 12.42
N SER A 129 -14.89 20.43 12.69
CA SER A 129 -15.42 20.22 14.05
C SER A 129 -14.67 19.15 14.85
N ASN A 130 -14.03 18.18 14.17
CA ASN A 130 -13.28 17.09 14.80
C ASN A 130 -11.79 17.40 14.91
N VAL A 131 -11.31 18.41 14.19
CA VAL A 131 -9.92 18.81 14.18
C VAL A 131 -9.65 19.82 15.29
N VAL A 132 -8.55 19.62 16.01
CA VAL A 132 -8.07 20.55 17.04
C VAL A 132 -7.80 21.91 16.40
N GLY A 133 -8.53 22.92 16.86
CA GLY A 133 -8.45 24.28 16.30
C GLY A 133 -9.11 24.44 14.93
N GLY A 134 -9.79 23.40 14.42
CA GLY A 134 -10.60 23.42 13.20
C GLY A 134 -9.86 23.78 11.92
N ARG A 135 -8.54 23.53 11.87
CA ARG A 135 -7.67 23.91 10.75
C ARG A 135 -6.96 22.70 10.18
N PHE A 136 -7.07 22.54 8.87
CA PHE A 136 -6.23 21.66 8.08
C PHE A 136 -5.04 22.45 7.54
N LYS A 137 -3.83 21.88 7.61
CA LYS A 137 -2.64 22.48 6.99
C LYS A 137 -2.30 21.69 5.75
N TYR A 138 -2.32 22.36 4.60
CA TYR A 138 -1.97 21.73 3.34
C TYR A 138 -0.55 22.09 2.93
N SER A 139 0.20 21.09 2.49
CA SER A 139 1.45 21.26 1.78
C SER A 139 1.37 20.56 0.44
N PHE A 140 2.18 21.00 -0.52
CA PHE A 140 2.22 20.44 -1.85
C PHE A 140 3.61 19.91 -2.17
N SER A 141 3.69 18.77 -2.86
CA SER A 141 4.96 18.25 -3.36
C SER A 141 5.56 19.20 -4.40
N ALA A 142 6.88 19.34 -4.45
CA ALA A 142 7.50 20.20 -5.44
C ALA A 142 7.42 19.57 -6.83
N LEU A 143 7.25 20.37 -7.89
CA LEU A 143 7.13 19.87 -9.26
C LEU A 143 8.33 19.03 -9.70
N LYS A 144 9.53 19.37 -9.22
CA LYS A 144 10.78 18.63 -9.49
C LYS A 144 10.78 17.20 -8.93
N ASP A 145 9.97 16.94 -7.90
CA ASP A 145 9.89 15.63 -7.25
C ASP A 145 8.79 14.76 -7.90
N ARG A 146 8.06 15.31 -8.88
CA ARG A 146 7.02 14.62 -9.65
C ARG A 146 7.60 14.14 -10.98
N HIS A 147 7.94 12.86 -11.06
CA HIS A 147 8.46 12.25 -12.27
C HIS A 147 7.32 11.84 -13.20
N ASN A 148 7.53 12.04 -14.50
CA ASN A 148 6.56 11.73 -15.56
C ASN A 148 7.13 10.75 -16.60
N ALA A 149 8.30 10.20 -16.30
CA ALA A 149 8.94 9.11 -17.00
C ALA A 149 9.61 8.21 -15.95
N ILE A 150 9.34 6.91 -15.99
CA ILE A 150 9.94 5.92 -15.08
C ILE A 150 10.61 4.83 -15.91
N GLU A 151 11.91 4.64 -15.72
CA GLU A 151 12.68 3.50 -16.21
C GLU A 151 12.75 2.44 -15.10
N VAL A 152 12.05 1.33 -15.30
CA VAL A 152 12.00 0.20 -14.36
C VAL A 152 12.90 -0.91 -14.87
N ARG A 153 13.94 -1.25 -14.12
CA ARG A 153 14.80 -2.40 -14.44
C ARG A 153 14.25 -3.67 -13.82
N TYR A 154 14.25 -4.75 -14.58
CA TYR A 154 13.81 -6.08 -14.14
C TYR A 154 14.74 -7.16 -14.71
N THR A 155 14.70 -8.35 -14.14
CA THR A 155 15.52 -9.49 -14.61
C THR A 155 14.74 -10.26 -15.67
N ASP A 156 15.21 -10.29 -16.91
CA ASP A 156 14.44 -10.83 -18.03
C ASP A 156 14.84 -12.28 -18.37
N PRO A 157 13.95 -13.27 -18.15
CA PRO A 157 14.23 -14.66 -18.49
C PRO A 157 14.39 -14.90 -20.00
N LEU A 158 13.77 -14.08 -20.85
CA LEU A 158 13.86 -14.18 -22.31
C LEU A 158 15.19 -13.61 -22.84
N ASN A 159 15.79 -12.67 -22.09
CA ASN A 159 17.11 -12.12 -22.35
C ASN A 159 18.21 -12.81 -21.52
N GLY A 160 18.10 -14.12 -21.31
CA GLY A 160 19.13 -14.91 -20.63
C GLY A 160 19.37 -14.51 -19.16
N TRP A 161 18.34 -14.05 -18.45
CA TRP A 161 18.39 -13.57 -17.06
C TRP A 161 19.23 -12.29 -16.88
N GLN A 162 19.44 -11.53 -17.95
CA GLN A 162 20.07 -10.21 -17.87
C GLN A 162 19.05 -9.14 -17.45
N THR A 163 19.57 -7.99 -17.00
CA THR A 163 18.72 -6.84 -16.66
C THR A 163 18.19 -6.19 -17.94
N SER A 164 16.87 -6.17 -18.08
CA SER A 164 16.16 -5.39 -19.10
C SER A 164 15.49 -4.19 -18.44
N THR A 165 15.21 -3.15 -19.22
CA THR A 165 14.54 -1.92 -18.74
C THR A 165 13.22 -1.74 -19.46
N GLU A 166 12.16 -1.48 -18.70
CA GLU A 166 10.86 -1.02 -19.22
C GLU A 166 10.70 0.47 -18.95
N LEU A 167 10.31 1.21 -19.98
CA LEU A 167 10.05 2.65 -19.91
C LEU A 167 8.54 2.91 -19.88
N VAL A 168 8.09 3.68 -18.89
CA VAL A 168 6.71 4.15 -18.75
C VAL A 168 6.73 5.68 -18.78
N GLU A 169 5.94 6.30 -19.64
CA GLU A 169 5.93 7.75 -19.85
C GLU A 169 4.51 8.31 -19.95
N ASP A 170 4.28 9.47 -19.33
CA ASP A 170 3.08 10.27 -19.55
C ASP A 170 3.38 11.48 -20.45
N HIS A 171 3.10 11.33 -21.75
CA HIS A 171 3.34 12.38 -22.73
C HIS A 171 2.57 13.66 -22.44
N ALA A 172 1.38 13.58 -21.84
CA ALA A 172 0.58 14.77 -21.53
C ALA A 172 1.28 15.65 -20.48
N SER A 173 1.73 15.05 -19.38
CA SER A 173 2.50 15.77 -18.36
C SER A 173 3.87 16.23 -18.87
N GLN A 174 4.53 15.46 -19.74
CA GLN A 174 5.82 15.85 -20.33
C GLN A 174 5.72 17.09 -21.21
N ILE A 175 4.66 17.20 -22.02
CA ILE A 175 4.42 18.40 -22.84
C ILE A 175 4.24 19.64 -21.95
N ARG A 176 3.60 19.48 -20.79
CA ARG A 176 3.28 20.59 -19.89
C ARG A 176 4.44 21.00 -18.98
N TYR A 177 5.19 20.04 -18.45
CA TYR A 177 6.19 20.27 -17.39
C TYR A 177 7.62 19.94 -17.79
N GLY A 178 7.84 19.41 -19.00
CA GLY A 178 9.11 18.85 -19.42
C GLY A 178 9.33 17.44 -18.89
N ARG A 179 10.29 16.71 -19.47
CA ARG A 179 10.58 15.31 -19.09
C ARG A 179 11.36 15.25 -17.78
N ASN A 180 10.83 14.52 -16.81
CA ASN A 180 11.45 14.24 -15.51
C ASN A 180 11.52 12.71 -15.30
N LEU A 181 12.74 12.17 -15.28
CA LEU A 181 13.01 10.74 -15.34
C LEU A 181 13.45 10.17 -14.00
N LEU A 182 12.73 9.18 -13.49
CA LEU A 182 13.17 8.32 -12.39
C LEU A 182 13.70 7.00 -12.93
N LYS A 183 14.84 6.54 -12.42
CA LYS A 183 15.35 5.18 -12.68
C LYS A 183 15.20 4.37 -11.42
N MET A 184 14.53 3.23 -11.50
CA MET A 184 14.32 2.33 -10.36
C MET A 184 14.54 0.87 -10.75
N ASP A 185 14.89 0.04 -9.76
CA ASP A 185 15.04 -1.39 -9.93
C ASP A 185 13.83 -2.09 -9.28
N ALA A 186 13.13 -2.95 -10.01
CA ALA A 186 12.03 -3.75 -9.49
C ALA A 186 12.57 -5.05 -8.88
N PHE A 187 12.65 -5.10 -7.55
CA PHE A 187 13.19 -6.24 -6.83
C PHE A 187 12.47 -7.55 -7.16
N GLY A 188 13.23 -8.58 -7.55
CA GLY A 188 12.70 -9.92 -7.85
C GLY A 188 11.66 -9.97 -8.97
N CYS A 189 11.53 -8.92 -9.78
CA CYS A 189 10.61 -8.85 -10.90
C CYS A 189 11.22 -9.57 -12.12
N THR A 190 10.47 -10.52 -12.68
CA THR A 190 10.89 -11.26 -13.89
C THR A 190 9.94 -11.13 -15.07
N SER A 191 8.86 -10.37 -14.91
CA SER A 191 7.91 -10.10 -15.99
C SER A 191 7.97 -8.64 -16.40
N ARG A 192 8.02 -8.40 -17.71
CA ARG A 192 7.89 -7.06 -18.29
C ARG A 192 6.56 -6.41 -17.90
N GLY A 193 5.46 -7.17 -17.88
CA GLY A 193 4.14 -6.66 -17.51
C GLY A 193 4.10 -6.18 -16.06
N GLN A 194 4.69 -6.94 -15.14
CA GLN A 194 4.85 -6.52 -13.74
C GLN A 194 5.73 -5.27 -13.61
N ALA A 195 6.85 -5.19 -14.34
CA ALA A 195 7.71 -4.00 -14.34
C ALA A 195 6.96 -2.75 -14.84
N HIS A 196 6.21 -2.88 -15.94
CA HIS A 196 5.37 -1.82 -16.49
C HIS A 196 4.31 -1.34 -15.49
N ARG A 197 3.59 -2.26 -14.83
CA ARG A 197 2.60 -1.92 -13.80
C ARG A 197 3.22 -1.22 -12.59
N THR A 198 4.44 -1.57 -12.21
CA THR A 198 5.17 -0.91 -11.13
C THR A 198 5.56 0.51 -11.53
N GLY A 199 6.07 0.70 -12.75
CA GLY A 199 6.40 2.04 -13.27
C GLY A 199 5.16 2.94 -13.36
N LEU A 200 4.05 2.41 -13.87
CA LEU A 200 2.77 3.10 -13.89
C LEU A 200 2.30 3.48 -12.49
N TRP A 201 2.43 2.59 -11.52
CA TRP A 201 2.03 2.87 -10.14
C TRP A 201 2.84 4.02 -9.55
N VAL A 202 4.18 3.96 -9.61
CA VAL A 202 5.04 5.04 -9.10
C VAL A 202 4.71 6.37 -9.78
N MET A 203 4.61 6.38 -11.11
CA MET A 203 4.29 7.59 -11.87
C MET A 203 2.93 8.17 -11.49
N MET A 204 1.89 7.33 -11.42
CA MET A 204 0.54 7.78 -11.08
C MET A 204 0.46 8.26 -9.64
N THR A 205 1.12 7.58 -8.71
CA THR A 205 1.24 8.03 -7.31
C THR A 205 1.86 9.43 -7.26
N GLU A 206 2.99 9.67 -7.92
CA GLU A 206 3.64 10.99 -7.91
C GLU A 206 2.83 12.10 -8.61
N LEU A 207 2.06 11.75 -9.66
CA LEU A 207 1.21 12.70 -10.38
C LEU A 207 -0.10 13.03 -9.65
N LEU A 208 -0.66 12.07 -8.90
CA LEU A 208 -1.94 12.22 -8.20
C LEU A 208 -1.75 12.69 -6.75
N GLU A 209 -0.78 12.16 -6.02
CA GLU A 209 -0.48 12.50 -4.62
C GLU A 209 0.34 13.79 -4.53
N THR A 210 -0.29 14.89 -4.94
CA THR A 210 0.37 16.20 -4.99
C THR A 210 0.24 17.02 -3.72
N GLN A 211 -0.66 16.61 -2.81
CA GLN A 211 -1.05 17.36 -1.63
C GLN A 211 -0.96 16.46 -0.39
N THR A 212 -0.39 17.02 0.68
CA THR A 212 -0.36 16.41 2.01
C THR A 212 -1.15 17.29 2.97
N VAL A 213 -1.93 16.66 3.86
CA VAL A 213 -2.72 17.35 4.87
C VAL A 213 -2.23 16.98 6.26
N ASP A 214 -1.84 18.00 7.04
CA ASP A 214 -1.43 17.87 8.43
C ASP A 214 -2.50 18.48 9.33
N PHE A 215 -2.99 17.69 10.29
CA PHE A 215 -3.96 18.12 11.28
C PHE A 215 -3.82 17.31 12.57
N SER A 216 -4.42 17.81 13.64
CA SER A 216 -4.43 17.13 14.95
C SER A 216 -5.86 16.87 15.36
N VAL A 217 -6.11 15.73 15.98
CA VAL A 217 -7.44 15.29 16.44
C VAL A 217 -7.38 14.89 17.91
N GLY A 218 -8.53 14.73 18.53
CA GLY A 218 -8.63 14.24 19.90
C GLY A 218 -8.33 12.74 20.00
N ALA A 219 -8.77 12.13 21.09
CA ALA A 219 -8.58 10.70 21.36
C ALA A 219 -9.22 9.80 20.27
N GLU A 220 -10.17 10.32 19.50
CA GLU A 220 -10.77 9.62 18.38
C GLU A 220 -9.75 9.26 17.27
N GLY A 221 -8.60 9.93 17.20
CA GLY A 221 -7.52 9.56 16.28
C GLY A 221 -6.87 8.21 16.59
N LEU A 222 -6.96 7.73 17.84
CA LEU A 222 -6.34 6.47 18.28
C LEU A 222 -6.94 5.22 17.63
N ARG A 223 -8.07 5.35 16.93
CA ARG A 223 -8.71 4.25 16.21
C ARG A 223 -7.94 3.85 14.94
N HIS A 224 -7.10 4.75 14.42
CA HIS A 224 -6.47 4.56 13.12
C HIS A 224 -5.18 3.75 13.19
N THR A 225 -5.00 2.93 12.18
CA THR A 225 -3.72 2.32 11.86
C THR A 225 -3.08 2.98 10.65
N PRO A 226 -1.74 3.02 10.54
CA PRO A 226 -1.08 3.53 9.35
C PRO A 226 -1.59 2.84 8.08
N GLY A 227 -2.01 3.63 7.09
CA GLY A 227 -2.57 3.17 5.81
C GLY A 227 -4.09 3.01 5.78
N ASP A 228 -4.81 3.37 6.84
CA ASP A 228 -6.26 3.59 6.77
C ASP A 228 -6.58 4.75 5.83
N ILE A 229 -7.59 4.57 4.97
CA ILE A 229 -8.10 5.65 4.11
C ILE A 229 -9.04 6.53 4.93
N ILE A 230 -8.83 7.83 4.90
CA ILE A 230 -9.67 8.82 5.59
C ILE A 230 -10.22 9.85 4.60
N GLU A 231 -11.40 10.36 4.90
CA GLU A 231 -12.01 11.47 4.17
C GLU A 231 -11.78 12.77 4.93
N VAL A 232 -11.48 13.84 4.20
CA VAL A 232 -11.31 15.18 4.76
C VAL A 232 -12.38 16.09 4.18
N CYS A 233 -13.28 16.55 5.04
CA CYS A 233 -14.31 17.53 4.72
C CYS A 233 -13.93 18.88 5.32
N ASP A 234 -13.11 19.63 4.58
CA ASP A 234 -12.70 20.99 4.97
C ASP A 234 -13.66 22.05 4.42
N ASN A 235 -14.13 22.92 5.33
CA ASN A 235 -14.97 24.07 5.00
C ASN A 235 -14.31 25.02 4.01
N ASP A 236 -12.99 25.25 4.14
CA ASP A 236 -12.26 26.18 3.26
C ASP A 236 -12.19 25.61 1.84
N TYR A 237 -12.02 24.30 1.71
CA TYR A 237 -12.01 23.62 0.42
C TYR A 237 -13.40 23.54 -0.21
N ALA A 238 -14.43 23.32 0.62
CA ALA A 238 -15.82 23.24 0.17
C ALA A 238 -16.46 24.61 -0.13
N GLY A 239 -15.91 25.70 0.40
CA GLY A 239 -16.53 27.03 0.33
C GLY A 239 -17.86 27.13 1.09
N ALA A 240 -18.16 26.17 1.95
CA ALA A 240 -19.38 26.08 2.74
C ALA A 240 -19.07 25.45 4.11
N SER A 241 -19.86 25.78 5.14
CA SER A 241 -19.75 25.09 6.43
C SER A 241 -20.32 23.68 6.31
N ILE A 242 -19.45 22.69 6.25
CA ILE A 242 -19.79 21.27 6.19
C ILE A 242 -19.57 20.61 7.55
N GLY A 243 -20.54 19.81 7.97
CA GLY A 243 -20.49 19.08 9.22
C GLY A 243 -20.70 19.96 10.47
N GLY A 244 -20.65 19.31 11.62
CA GLY A 244 -20.87 19.91 12.93
C GLY A 244 -20.87 18.83 14.00
N ARG A 245 -20.86 19.24 15.26
CA ARG A 245 -20.92 18.33 16.40
C ARG A 245 -22.05 18.75 17.33
N ILE A 246 -22.84 17.78 17.78
CA ILE A 246 -23.78 17.97 18.87
C ILE A 246 -22.98 17.95 20.18
N THR A 247 -23.02 19.06 20.91
CA THR A 247 -22.29 19.23 22.19
C THR A 247 -23.14 18.79 23.36
N ASP A 248 -24.43 19.05 23.31
CA ASP A 248 -25.39 18.66 24.36
C ASP A 248 -26.76 18.31 23.78
N LEU A 249 -27.48 17.45 24.50
CA LEU A 249 -28.83 17.01 24.18
C LEU A 249 -29.69 17.08 25.44
N ASP A 250 -30.65 18.00 25.46
CA ASP A 250 -31.69 18.02 26.48
C ASP A 250 -32.95 17.32 25.98
N ILE A 251 -33.17 16.10 26.49
CA ILE A 251 -34.30 15.25 26.13
C ILE A 251 -35.63 15.85 26.62
N SER A 252 -35.63 16.57 27.73
CA SER A 252 -36.85 17.08 28.37
C SER A 252 -37.45 18.24 27.58
N THR A 253 -36.59 19.13 27.07
CA THR A 253 -36.97 20.29 26.26
C THR A 253 -36.89 20.01 24.75
N ARG A 254 -36.38 18.83 24.36
CA ARG A 254 -36.09 18.45 22.96
C ARG A 254 -35.15 19.44 22.27
N THR A 255 -34.17 19.96 23.01
CA THR A 255 -33.23 20.97 22.53
C THR A 255 -31.88 20.32 22.23
N LEU A 256 -31.31 20.65 21.07
CA LEU A 256 -29.98 20.22 20.65
C LEU A 256 -29.04 21.42 20.71
N THR A 257 -27.91 21.29 21.42
CA THR A 257 -26.85 22.30 21.39
C THR A 257 -25.80 21.87 20.38
N LEU A 258 -25.50 22.76 19.44
CA LEU A 258 -24.50 22.55 18.40
C LEU A 258 -23.17 23.19 18.83
N ASP A 259 -22.09 22.75 18.19
CA ASP A 259 -20.75 23.30 18.35
C ASP A 259 -20.58 24.73 17.79
N ARG A 260 -21.54 25.18 16.96
CA ARG A 260 -21.55 26.50 16.33
C ARG A 260 -22.96 27.01 16.10
N GLU A 261 -23.09 28.32 15.90
CA GLU A 261 -24.33 28.92 15.40
C GLU A 261 -24.55 28.54 13.93
N ILE A 262 -25.80 28.21 13.59
CA ILE A 262 -26.22 27.89 12.23
C ILE A 262 -27.30 28.87 11.78
N THR A 263 -27.26 29.26 10.51
CA THR A 263 -28.35 29.98 9.87
C THR A 263 -29.29 28.96 9.24
N LEU A 264 -30.55 28.95 9.67
CA LEU A 264 -31.60 28.07 9.15
C LEU A 264 -32.22 28.63 7.85
#